data_AF-A0A1J3DVL8-F1
#
_entry.id   AF-A0A1J3DVL8-F1
#
_cell.length_a   1.000
_cell.length_b   1.000
_cell.length_c   1.000
_cell.angle_alpha   90.00
_cell.angle_beta   90.00
_cell.angle_gamma   90.00
#
_symmetry.space_group_name_H-M   'P 1'
#
loop_
_entity.id
_entity.type
_entity.pdbx_description
1 polymer ?
#
loop_
_entity_poly.entity_id
_entity_poly.type
_entity_poly.pdbx_seq_one_letter_code
_entity_poly.pdbx_strand_id
1 'polypeptide(L)'
;MAEKPAQEQEQKRAMDPAVLDDIIRRLVEFRNTRPGSGKQVHLSEGEIRQLCAVSKEIFLQQPNLLELEAPIKICGDIHGQYSDLLRLFEYG
;
A
#
# COMPACT_ATOMS: atom_id res chain seq x y z
N MET A 1 22.70 39.95 7.30
CA MET A 1 21.62 39.49 6.42
C MET A 1 21.29 38.08 6.86
N ALA A 2 20.21 37.95 7.61
CA ALA A 2 19.88 36.75 8.37
C ALA A 2 19.28 35.67 7.46
N GLU A 3 19.66 34.42 7.76
CA GLU A 3 19.02 33.19 7.32
C GLU A 3 17.50 33.28 7.34
N LYS A 4 16.86 32.85 6.25
CA LYS A 4 15.54 32.24 6.35
C LYS A 4 15.74 30.74 6.12
N PRO A 5 15.64 29.89 7.17
CA PRO A 5 15.38 28.50 6.92
C PRO A 5 13.95 28.42 6.37
N ALA A 6 13.82 27.90 5.14
CA ALA A 6 12.53 27.50 4.58
C ALA A 6 12.05 26.26 5.36
N GLN A 7 11.56 26.51 6.58
CA GLN A 7 10.70 25.58 7.30
C GLN A 7 9.33 25.63 6.62
N GLU A 8 9.21 24.97 5.48
CA GLU A 8 7.91 24.67 4.91
C GLU A 8 7.50 23.30 5.43
N GLN A 9 6.67 23.35 6.46
CA GLN A 9 5.99 22.27 7.16
C GLN A 9 5.84 20.99 6.31
N GLU A 10 6.76 20.04 6.51
CA GLU A 10 6.55 18.64 6.16
C GLU A 10 5.52 18.09 7.14
N GLN A 11 4.25 18.42 6.89
CA GLN A 11 3.12 17.79 7.52
C GLN A 11 3.25 16.31 7.24
N LYS A 12 3.75 15.53 8.21
CA LYS A 12 3.73 14.06 8.21
C LYS A 12 2.36 13.63 7.70
N ARG A 13 2.26 13.27 6.43
CA ARG A 13 0.99 12.99 5.77
C ARG A 13 0.65 11.54 6.06
N ALA A 14 0.60 11.18 7.34
CA ALA A 14 0.15 9.88 7.76
C ALA A 14 -1.31 9.72 7.34
N MET A 15 -1.61 8.62 6.66
CA MET A 15 -2.99 8.24 6.42
C MET A 15 -3.65 7.90 7.74
N ASP A 16 -4.92 8.29 7.92
CA ASP A 16 -5.67 7.92 9.12
C ASP A 16 -5.71 6.38 9.22
N PRO A 17 -5.21 5.79 10.32
CA PRO A 17 -5.18 4.34 10.49
C PRO A 17 -6.55 3.69 10.31
N ALA A 18 -7.63 4.33 10.76
CA ALA A 18 -8.98 3.77 10.62
C ALA A 18 -9.42 3.67 9.15
N VAL A 19 -9.03 4.66 8.33
CA VAL A 19 -9.31 4.66 6.89
C VAL A 19 -8.44 3.62 6.19
N LEU A 20 -7.16 3.51 6.56
CA LEU A 20 -6.27 2.50 6.01
C LEU A 20 -6.77 1.07 6.31
N ASP A 21 -7.17 0.81 7.54
CA ASP A 21 -7.72 -0.49 7.95
C ASP A 21 -9.03 -0.82 7.21
N ASP A 22 -9.89 0.16 6.98
CA ASP A 22 -11.12 -0.05 6.20
C ASP A 22 -10.81 -0.39 4.72
N ILE A 23 -9.82 0.26 4.12
CA ILE A 23 -9.36 -0.06 2.76
C ILE A 23 -8.79 -1.48 2.71
N ILE A 24 -7.92 -1.85 3.66
CA ILE A 24 -7.33 -3.19 3.75
C ILE A 24 -8.46 -4.23 3.88
N ARG A 25 -9.43 -3.99 4.77
CA ARG A 25 -10.58 -4.88 4.96
C ARG A 25 -11.36 -5.06 3.65
N ARG A 26 -11.70 -3.97 2.95
CA ARG A 26 -12.41 -4.02 1.65
C ARG A 26 -11.63 -4.79 0.59
N LEU A 27 -10.31 -4.62 0.55
CA LEU A 27 -9.42 -5.31 -0.38
C LEU A 27 -9.33 -6.81 -0.08
N VAL A 28 -9.17 -7.19 1.19
CA VAL A 28 -9.02 -8.60 1.59
C VAL A 28 -10.34 -9.37 1.51
N GLU A 29 -11.49 -8.74 1.79
CA GLU A 29 -12.81 -9.35 1.67
C GLU A 29 -13.13 -9.85 0.24
N PHE A 30 -12.40 -9.34 -0.75
CA PHE A 30 -12.47 -9.81 -2.13
C PHE A 30 -12.18 -11.32 -2.28
N ARG A 31 -11.44 -11.93 -1.35
CA ARG A 31 -11.15 -13.36 -1.36
C ARG A 31 -12.39 -14.25 -1.32
N ASN A 32 -13.48 -13.75 -0.72
CA ASN A 32 -14.74 -14.49 -0.61
C ASN A 32 -15.58 -14.45 -1.90
N THR A 33 -15.06 -13.80 -2.94
CA THR A 33 -15.75 -13.63 -4.22
C THR A 33 -15.38 -14.76 -5.17
N ARG A 34 -16.35 -15.20 -5.98
CA ARG A 34 -16.08 -16.26 -6.97
C ARG A 34 -15.13 -15.70 -8.05
N PRO A 35 -14.07 -16.42 -8.45
CA PRO A 35 -13.25 -16.04 -9.59
C PRO A 35 -14.13 -15.85 -10.84
N GLY A 36 -13.95 -14.74 -11.56
CA GLY A 36 -14.77 -14.41 -12.72
C GLY A 36 -16.15 -13.80 -12.42
N SER A 37 -16.48 -13.53 -11.15
CA SER A 37 -17.75 -12.89 -10.77
C SER A 37 -17.88 -11.42 -11.16
N GLY A 38 -16.83 -10.79 -11.71
CA GLY A 38 -16.81 -9.38 -12.10
C GLY A 38 -16.92 -8.41 -10.91
N LYS A 39 -16.92 -8.90 -9.67
CA LYS A 39 -16.91 -8.06 -8.48
C LYS A 39 -15.63 -7.23 -8.47
N GLN A 40 -15.73 -5.98 -8.07
CA GLN A 40 -14.62 -5.05 -7.96
C GLN A 40 -14.61 -4.45 -6.55
N VAL A 41 -13.41 -4.11 -6.07
CA VAL A 41 -13.28 -3.33 -4.84
C VAL A 41 -13.37 -1.86 -5.23
N HIS A 42 -14.35 -1.15 -4.67
CA HIS A 42 -14.54 0.27 -4.94
C HIS A 42 -13.74 1.10 -3.94
N LEU A 43 -12.68 1.73 -4.44
CA LEU A 43 -11.92 2.76 -3.74
C LEU A 43 -12.18 4.10 -4.44
N SER A 44 -12.33 5.16 -3.66
CA SER A 44 -12.44 6.52 -4.18
C SER A 44 -11.09 7.01 -4.72
N GLU A 45 -11.13 7.98 -5.63
CA GLU A 45 -9.91 8.61 -6.16
C GLU A 45 -9.05 9.20 -5.05
N GLY A 46 -9.68 9.81 -4.03
CA GLY A 46 -8.98 10.39 -2.88
C GLY A 46 -8.19 9.35 -2.09
N GLU A 47 -8.79 8.18 -1.83
CA GLU A 47 -8.15 7.06 -1.15
C GLU A 47 -6.96 6.53 -1.96
N ILE A 48 -7.13 6.30 -3.26
CA ILE A 48 -6.06 5.83 -4.15
C ILE A 48 -4.91 6.83 -4.20
N ARG A 49 -5.22 8.13 -4.36
CA ARG A 49 -4.21 9.19 -4.40
C ARG A 49 -3.43 9.27 -3.09
N GLN A 50 -4.09 9.10 -1.96
CA GLN A 50 -3.46 9.09 -0.64
C GLN A 50 -2.55 7.88 -0.47
N LEU A 51 -3.00 6.67 -0.83
CA LEU A 51 -2.18 5.47 -0.80
C LEU A 51 -0.88 5.66 -1.60
N CYS A 52 -0.97 6.20 -2.83
CA CYS A 52 0.19 6.47 -3.66
C CYS A 52 1.12 7.51 -3.04
N ALA A 53 0.58 8.60 -2.50
CA ALA A 53 1.37 9.67 -1.90
C ALA A 53 2.16 9.18 -0.67
N VAL A 54 1.50 8.47 0.25
CA VAL A 54 2.12 7.95 1.47
C VAL A 54 3.12 6.84 1.16
N SER A 55 2.78 5.90 0.26
CA SER A 55 3.70 4.83 -0.15
C SER A 55 4.96 5.39 -0.79
N LYS A 56 4.83 6.42 -1.64
CA LYS A 56 5.98 7.09 -2.26
C LYS A 56 6.92 7.70 -1.22
N GLU A 57 6.38 8.34 -0.18
CA GLU A 57 7.19 8.91 0.90
C GLU A 57 7.97 7.81 1.65
N ILE A 58 7.31 6.69 1.96
CA ILE A 58 7.96 5.53 2.60
C ILE A 58 9.10 4.99 1.73
N PHE A 59 8.88 4.82 0.43
CA PHE A 59 9.93 4.35 -0.48
C PHE A 59 11.10 5.31 -0.59
N LEU A 60 10.88 6.63 -0.52
CA LEU A 60 11.95 7.63 -0.52
C LEU A 60 12.76 7.64 0.78
N GLN A 61 12.15 7.25 1.89
CA GLN A 61 12.81 7.13 3.19
C GLN A 61 13.64 5.82 3.30
N GLN A 62 13.31 4.80 2.50
CA GLN A 62 14.03 3.53 2.46
C GLN A 62 15.23 3.57 1.51
N PRO A 63 16.31 2.80 1.77
CA PRO A 63 17.44 2.72 0.86
C PRO A 63 17.06 1.95 -0.43
N ASN A 64 17.68 2.32 -1.55
CA ASN A 64 17.49 1.63 -2.84
C ASN A 64 17.93 0.15 -2.80
N LEU A 65 18.89 -0.18 -1.93
CA LEU A 65 19.30 -1.54 -1.65
C LEU A 65 18.79 -1.92 -0.25
N LEU A 66 17.73 -2.73 -0.20
CA LEU A 66 17.16 -3.20 1.05
C LEU A 66 18.00 -4.32 1.66
N GLU A 67 18.37 -4.17 2.92
CA GLU A 67 18.96 -5.22 3.74
C GLU A 67 17.82 -5.89 4.55
N LEU A 68 17.58 -7.18 4.32
CA LEU A 68 16.47 -7.92 4.91
C LEU A 68 16.99 -9.10 5.74
N GLU A 69 16.34 -9.36 6.86
CA GLU A 69 16.63 -10.51 7.73
C GLU A 69 15.57 -11.61 7.58
N ALA A 70 15.99 -12.86 7.62
CA ALA A 70 15.09 -14.02 7.57
C ALA A 70 14.31 -14.18 8.90
N PRO A 71 13.08 -14.73 8.89
CA PRO A 71 12.39 -15.37 7.77
C PRO A 71 11.57 -14.39 6.90
N ILE A 72 11.73 -14.48 5.57
CA ILE A 72 10.96 -13.71 4.58
C ILE A 72 10.42 -14.62 3.49
N LYS A 73 9.30 -14.20 2.87
CA LYS A 73 8.69 -14.88 1.73
C LYS A 73 8.87 -13.99 0.50
N ILE A 74 9.48 -14.53 -0.54
CA ILE A 74 9.73 -13.82 -1.79
C ILE A 74 8.70 -14.30 -2.80
N CYS A 75 7.88 -13.37 -3.30
CA CYS A 75 6.93 -13.62 -4.39
C CYS A 75 7.47 -12.99 -5.67
N GLY A 76 7.27 -13.67 -6.80
CA GLY A 76 7.58 -13.14 -8.13
C GLY A 76 6.49 -12.23 -8.68
N ASP A 77 6.41 -12.13 -10.00
CA ASP A 77 5.49 -11.24 -10.69
C ASP A 77 4.01 -11.58 -10.45
N ILE A 78 3.20 -10.53 -10.24
CA ILE A 78 1.74 -10.66 -10.03
C ILE A 78 0.92 -10.24 -11.26
N HIS A 79 1.39 -9.30 -12.09
CA HIS A 79 0.71 -8.83 -13.33
C HIS A 79 -0.79 -8.53 -13.20
N GLY A 80 -1.25 -8.03 -12.05
CA GLY A 80 -2.66 -7.69 -11.83
C GLY A 80 -3.57 -8.90 -11.53
N GLN A 81 -3.02 -10.10 -11.35
CA GLN A 81 -3.75 -11.29 -10.92
C GLN A 81 -4.08 -11.22 -9.42
N TYR A 82 -5.01 -10.33 -9.05
CA TYR A 82 -5.33 -10.04 -7.66
C TYR A 82 -5.83 -11.28 -6.87
N SER A 83 -6.58 -12.18 -7.53
CA SER A 83 -7.01 -13.44 -6.91
C SER A 83 -5.83 -14.35 -6.53
N ASP A 84 -4.77 -14.38 -7.35
CA ASP A 84 -3.58 -15.18 -7.08
C ASP A 84 -2.73 -14.53 -5.98
N LEU A 85 -2.66 -13.19 -5.93
CA LEU A 85 -2.07 -12.46 -4.81
C LEU A 85 -2.74 -12.80 -3.47
N LEU A 86 -4.09 -12.84 -3.44
CA LEU A 86 -4.82 -13.21 -2.23
C LEU A 86 -4.54 -14.66 -1.81
N ARG A 87 -4.40 -15.58 -2.77
CA ARG A 87 -3.98 -16.97 -2.47
C ARG A 87 -2.56 -17.03 -1.93
N LEU A 88 -1.63 -16.23 -2.45
CA LEU A 88 -0.26 -16.17 -1.94
C LEU A 88 -0.22 -15.77 -0.46
N PHE A 89 -1.11 -14.87 0.00
CA PHE A 89 -1.21 -14.53 1.42
C PHE A 89 -1.82 -15.65 2.30
N GLU A 90 -2.55 -16.61 1.73
CA GLU A 90 -3.12 -17.74 2.47
C GLU A 90 -2.11 -18.87 2.68
N TYR A 91 -1.33 -19.18 1.65
CA TYR A 91 -0.42 -20.33 1.63
C TYR A 91 1.04 -19.97 1.91
N GLY A 92 1.41 -18.72 1.62
CA GLY A 92 2.73 -18.20 1.91
C GLY A 92 2.88 -18.09 3.39
#